data_AF-A0A7Z0TDM8-F1
#
_entry.id   AF-A0A7Z0TDM8-F1
#
_cell.length_a   1.000
_cell.length_b   1.000
_cell.length_c   1.000
_cell.angle_alpha   90.00
_cell.angle_beta   90.00
_cell.angle_gamma   90.00
#
_symmetry.space_group_name_H-M   'P 1'
#
loop_
_entity.id
_entity.type
_entity.pdbx_description
1 polymer ?
#
loop_
_entity_poly.entity_id
_entity_poly.type
_entity_poly.pdbx_seq_one_letter_code
_entity_poly.pdbx_strand_id
1 'polypeptide(L)'
;MEPCAECGAPMNPRSCDELFHALLALDHSRQAPWGPLHGVSVACFLLQHPSRLPSDDGAMAWALLRAYLDGGLDEVDQLVGQARRGNSHRVQSPPSRVARDAALPHRSAPRSGYSVTIEDVAVDGTFPAAEFTERVEAWATATVDAWSRGT
;
A
#
# COMPACT_ATOMS: atom_id res chain seq x y z
N MET A 1 13.18 -20.56 9.94
CA MET A 1 11.98 -19.74 10.23
C MET A 1 11.16 -19.75 8.97
N GLU A 2 9.88 -20.07 9.08
CA GLU A 2 8.98 -20.12 7.93
C GLU A 2 8.82 -18.71 7.33
N PRO A 3 8.52 -18.59 6.03
CA PRO A 3 8.14 -17.33 5.42
C PRO A 3 6.82 -16.81 6.04
N CYS A 4 6.56 -15.51 5.90
CA CYS A 4 5.31 -14.89 6.34
C CYS A 4 4.12 -15.57 5.64
N ALA A 5 3.16 -16.06 6.42
CA ALA A 5 2.01 -16.82 5.89
C ALA A 5 1.07 -15.97 5.01
N GLU A 6 1.13 -14.64 5.13
CA GLU A 6 0.30 -13.72 4.34
C GLU A 6 0.98 -13.34 3.03
N CYS A 7 2.15 -12.68 3.10
CA CYS A 7 2.82 -12.15 1.91
C CYS A 7 3.86 -13.10 1.28
N GLY A 8 4.34 -14.10 2.02
CA GLY A 8 5.39 -15.01 1.58
C GLY A 8 6.83 -14.50 1.78
N ALA A 9 7.02 -13.29 2.33
CA ALA A 9 8.35 -12.74 2.58
C ALA A 9 9.15 -13.58 3.60
N PRO A 10 10.47 -13.70 3.45
CA PRO A 10 11.31 -14.30 4.48
C PRO A 10 11.23 -13.46 5.76
N MET A 11 11.16 -14.11 6.93
CA MET A 11 11.07 -13.40 8.22
C MET A 11 12.41 -13.24 8.95
N ASN A 12 13.53 -13.59 8.30
CA ASN A 12 14.89 -13.55 8.88
C ASN A 12 15.78 -12.63 8.03
N PRO A 13 16.48 -11.63 8.59
CA PRO A 13 16.64 -11.33 10.02
C PRO A 13 15.51 -10.52 10.66
N ARG A 14 14.58 -9.96 9.88
CA ARG A 14 13.49 -9.13 10.37
C ARG A 14 12.15 -9.64 9.86
N SER A 15 11.15 -9.58 10.72
CA SER A 15 9.75 -9.81 10.36
C SER A 15 9.18 -8.67 9.51
N CYS A 16 8.08 -8.94 8.80
CA CYS A 16 7.35 -7.90 8.07
C CYS A 16 6.92 -6.74 8.98
N ASP A 17 6.59 -7.03 10.24
CA ASP A 17 6.27 -6.04 11.26
C ASP A 17 7.43 -5.10 11.55
N GLU A 18 8.61 -5.65 11.83
CA GLU A 18 9.79 -4.85 12.15
C GLU A 18 10.19 -3.96 10.97
N LEU A 19 10.11 -4.50 9.75
CA LEU A 19 10.35 -3.74 8.53
C LEU A 19 9.30 -2.63 8.35
N PHE A 20 8.02 -2.93 8.58
CA PHE A 20 6.97 -1.93 8.45
C PHE A 20 7.10 -0.80 9.48
N HIS A 21 7.43 -1.11 10.73
CA HIS A 21 7.68 -0.08 11.74
C HIS A 21 8.90 0.79 11.40
N ALA A 22 9.97 0.19 10.86
CA ALA A 22 11.13 0.94 10.41
C ALA A 22 10.78 1.89 9.23
N LEU A 23 9.96 1.42 8.28
CA LEU A 23 9.46 2.26 7.19
C LEU A 23 8.59 3.42 7.70
N LEU A 24 7.65 3.15 8.62
CA LEU A 24 6.81 4.19 9.21
C LEU A 24 7.63 5.26 9.96
N ALA A 25 8.74 4.88 10.58
CA ALA A 25 9.64 5.84 11.21
C ALA A 25 10.30 6.78 10.17
N LEU A 26 10.67 6.27 9.01
CA LEU A 26 11.20 7.06 7.89
C LEU A 26 10.13 7.96 7.29
N ASP A 27 8.92 7.44 7.07
CA ASP A 27 7.77 8.21 6.57
C ASP A 27 7.45 9.39 7.48
N HIS A 28 7.59 9.23 8.80
CA HIS A 28 7.34 10.28 9.78
C HIS A 28 8.28 11.49 9.62
N SER A 29 9.46 11.31 9.01
CA SER A 29 10.36 12.41 8.68
C SER A 29 9.76 13.39 7.66
N ARG A 30 8.77 12.94 6.88
CA ARG A 30 8.15 13.65 5.74
C ARG A 30 9.14 14.08 4.65
N GLN A 31 10.34 13.52 4.64
CA GLN A 31 11.36 13.82 3.64
C GLN A 31 11.25 12.88 2.45
N ALA A 32 11.62 13.37 1.27
CA ALA A 32 11.76 12.52 0.10
C ALA A 32 12.92 11.52 0.30
N PRO A 33 12.78 10.28 -0.20
CA PRO A 33 11.63 9.78 -0.96
C PRO A 33 10.51 9.17 -0.11
N TRP A 34 10.73 8.88 1.18
CA TRP A 34 9.80 8.12 2.03
C TRP A 34 8.46 8.83 2.27
N GLY A 35 8.50 10.06 2.78
CA GLY A 35 7.31 10.81 3.19
C GLY A 35 6.23 10.92 2.11
N PRO A 36 6.57 11.36 0.88
CA PRO A 36 5.60 11.42 -0.23
C PRO A 36 4.96 10.07 -0.59
N LEU A 37 5.68 8.96 -0.42
CA LEU A 37 5.22 7.62 -0.78
C LEU A 37 4.50 6.87 0.35
N HIS A 38 4.37 7.47 1.55
CA HIS A 38 3.74 6.86 2.72
C HIS A 38 2.40 6.16 2.40
N GLY A 39 1.49 6.85 1.71
CA GLY A 39 0.17 6.30 1.38
C GLY A 39 0.24 5.06 0.47
N VAL A 40 1.19 5.04 -0.47
CA VAL A 40 1.42 3.91 -1.39
C VAL A 40 2.05 2.75 -0.63
N SER A 41 3.09 3.00 0.16
CA SER A 41 3.77 1.99 0.99
C SER A 41 2.81 1.30 1.98
N VAL A 42 1.98 2.08 2.67
CA VAL A 42 0.95 1.54 3.58
C VAL A 42 -0.08 0.72 2.82
N ALA A 43 -0.54 1.19 1.66
CA ALA A 43 -1.49 0.46 0.85
C ALA A 43 -0.94 -0.90 0.37
N CYS A 44 0.31 -0.96 -0.09
CA CYS A 44 0.98 -2.21 -0.44
C CYS A 44 1.02 -3.16 0.76
N PHE A 45 1.48 -2.69 1.91
CA PHE A 45 1.60 -3.52 3.11
C PHE A 45 0.25 -4.11 3.54
N LEU A 46 -0.80 -3.28 3.61
CA LEU A 46 -2.14 -3.72 4.02
C LEU A 46 -2.75 -4.73 3.06
N LEU A 47 -2.59 -4.54 1.75
CA LEU A 47 -3.11 -5.47 0.75
C LEU A 47 -2.32 -6.79 0.71
N GLN A 48 -1.05 -6.80 1.10
CA GLN A 48 -0.29 -8.04 1.26
C GLN A 48 -0.51 -8.74 2.61
N HIS A 49 -1.12 -8.06 3.59
CA HIS A 49 -1.41 -8.58 4.94
C HIS A 49 -2.89 -8.38 5.29
N PRO A 50 -3.80 -9.17 4.68
CA PRO A 50 -5.24 -8.96 4.77
C PRO A 50 -5.79 -9.02 6.20
N SER A 51 -5.09 -9.67 7.14
CA SER A 51 -5.45 -9.68 8.57
C SER A 51 -5.47 -8.27 9.21
N ARG A 52 -4.85 -7.29 8.55
CA ARG A 52 -4.69 -5.91 9.02
C ARG A 52 -5.58 -4.91 8.32
N LEU A 53 -6.39 -5.37 7.38
CA LEU A 53 -7.20 -4.46 6.58
C LEU A 53 -8.23 -3.72 7.44
N PRO A 54 -8.51 -2.44 7.11
CA PRO A 54 -9.57 -1.70 7.79
C PRO A 54 -10.95 -2.27 7.46
N SER A 55 -11.98 -1.74 8.12
CA SER A 55 -13.38 -2.12 7.90
C SER A 55 -13.91 -1.84 6.49
N ASP A 56 -13.16 -1.12 5.64
CA ASP A 56 -13.48 -0.89 4.23
C ASP A 56 -12.94 -2.00 3.31
N ASP A 57 -12.47 -3.11 3.89
CA ASP A 57 -11.84 -4.23 3.21
C ASP A 57 -10.65 -3.82 2.32
N GLY A 58 -10.04 -2.66 2.54
CA GLY A 58 -8.93 -2.17 1.72
C GLY A 58 -9.34 -1.48 0.42
N ALA A 59 -10.60 -1.09 0.26
CA ALA A 59 -11.06 -0.34 -0.91
C ALA A 59 -10.23 0.93 -1.14
N MET A 60 -9.91 1.67 -0.07
CA MET A 60 -9.04 2.83 -0.19
C MET A 60 -7.60 2.45 -0.55
N ALA A 61 -7.04 1.42 0.07
CA ALA A 61 -5.69 0.96 -0.26
C ALA A 61 -5.58 0.57 -1.75
N TRP A 62 -6.59 -0.13 -2.26
CA TRP A 62 -6.68 -0.49 -3.68
C TRP A 62 -6.73 0.73 -4.61
N ALA A 63 -7.61 1.70 -4.31
CA ALA A 63 -7.73 2.92 -5.09
C ALA A 63 -6.44 3.75 -5.09
N LEU A 64 -5.71 3.80 -3.96
CA LEU A 64 -4.40 4.47 -3.87
C LEU A 64 -3.37 3.81 -4.80
N LEU A 65 -3.25 2.48 -4.77
CA LEU A 65 -2.31 1.79 -5.65
C LEU A 65 -2.67 1.99 -7.12
N ARG A 66 -3.97 1.96 -7.45
CA ARG A 66 -4.40 2.17 -8.83
C ARG A 66 -4.09 3.58 -9.32
N ALA A 67 -4.39 4.60 -8.52
CA ALA A 67 -4.05 5.99 -8.83
C ALA A 67 -2.54 6.18 -9.02
N TYR A 68 -1.74 5.58 -8.13
CA TYR A 68 -0.28 5.65 -8.22
C TYR A 68 0.27 5.01 -9.51
N LEU A 69 -0.23 3.83 -9.89
CA LEU A 69 0.22 3.16 -11.11
C LEU A 69 -0.30 3.83 -12.40
N ASP A 70 -1.48 4.46 -12.35
CA ASP A 70 -2.07 5.12 -13.53
C ASP A 70 -1.49 6.53 -13.77
N GLY A 71 -1.07 7.26 -12.72
CA GLY A 71 -0.61 8.65 -12.86
C GLY A 71 0.32 9.17 -11.76
N GLY A 72 0.92 8.29 -10.97
CA GLY A 72 1.91 8.66 -9.96
C GLY A 72 1.33 9.40 -8.74
N LEU A 73 2.20 10.15 -8.06
CA LEU A 73 1.84 10.86 -6.83
C LEU A 73 0.80 11.97 -7.03
N ASP A 74 0.73 12.56 -8.22
CA ASP A 74 -0.26 13.62 -8.53
C ASP A 74 -1.69 13.08 -8.47
N GLU A 75 -1.94 11.88 -9.01
CA GLU A 75 -3.24 11.22 -8.93
C GLU A 75 -3.57 10.76 -7.50
N VAL A 76 -2.57 10.29 -6.77
CA VAL A 76 -2.70 9.95 -5.34
C VAL A 76 -3.10 11.17 -4.52
N ASP A 77 -2.44 12.31 -4.72
CA ASP A 77 -2.72 13.54 -3.97
C ASP A 77 -4.10 14.11 -4.30
N GLN A 78 -4.53 14.03 -5.56
CA GLN A 78 -5.89 14.38 -5.97
C GLN A 78 -6.92 13.51 -5.25
N LEU A 79 -6.73 12.20 -5.26
CA LEU A 79 -7.58 11.21 -4.59
C LEU A 79 -7.70 11.47 -3.08
N VAL A 80 -6.57 11.62 -2.39
CA VAL A 80 -6.52 11.92 -0.96
C VAL A 80 -7.17 13.28 -0.66
N GLY A 81 -6.92 14.28 -1.51
CA GLY A 81 -7.53 15.60 -1.41
C GLY A 81 -9.07 15.54 -1.52
N GLN A 82 -9.60 14.75 -2.45
CA GLN A 82 -11.05 14.54 -2.61
C GLN A 82 -11.65 13.85 -1.38
N ALA A 83 -11.02 12.79 -0.88
CA ALA A 83 -11.47 12.09 0.33
C ALA A 83 -11.50 13.01 1.55
N ARG A 84 -10.46 13.83 1.76
CA ARG A 84 -10.41 14.82 2.84
C ARG A 84 -11.52 15.87 2.74
N ARG A 85 -11.80 16.37 1.53
CA ARG A 85 -12.90 17.34 1.31
C ARG A 85 -14.27 16.72 1.58
N GLY A 86 -14.48 15.45 1.20
CA GLY A 86 -15.72 14.72 1.48
C GLY A 86 -15.95 14.43 2.96
N ASN A 87 -14.89 14.32 3.76
CA ASN A 87 -14.97 14.16 5.23
C ASN A 87 -15.08 15.50 5.99
N SER A 88 -15.00 16.63 5.29
CA SER A 88 -15.16 17.94 5.94
C SER A 88 -16.63 18.19 6.24
N HIS A 89 -16.97 18.35 7.53
CA HIS A 89 -18.31 18.73 8.01
C HIS A 89 -18.89 20.01 7.38
N ARG A 90 -18.10 20.80 6.64
CA ARG A 90 -18.58 21.97 5.88
C ARG A 90 -19.35 21.61 4.62
N VAL A 91 -19.19 20.40 4.10
CA VAL A 91 -19.88 19.96 2.89
C VAL A 91 -21.03 19.05 3.33
N GLN A 92 -22.27 19.52 3.24
CA GLN A 92 -23.48 18.68 3.42
C GLN A 92 -23.67 17.72 2.23
N SER A 93 -22.58 17.16 1.70
CA SER A 93 -22.62 16.20 0.61
C SER A 93 -22.44 14.79 1.18
N PRO A 94 -23.08 13.78 0.58
CA PRO A 94 -22.88 12.39 0.98
C PRO A 94 -21.39 12.02 0.90
N PRO A 95 -20.93 11.03 1.70
CA PRO A 95 -19.53 10.63 1.76
C PRO A 95 -18.97 10.33 0.36
N SER A 96 -17.71 10.72 0.15
CA SER A 96 -17.02 10.75 -1.14
C SER A 96 -17.25 9.48 -1.97
N ARG A 97 -17.71 9.65 -3.23
CA ARG A 97 -17.99 8.55 -4.17
C ARG A 97 -16.76 7.67 -4.48
N VAL A 98 -15.56 8.19 -4.24
CA VAL A 98 -14.31 7.54 -4.66
C VAL A 98 -14.01 6.25 -3.90
N ALA A 99 -14.48 6.12 -2.66
CA ALA A 99 -14.37 4.87 -1.89
C ALA A 99 -15.49 3.85 -2.25
N ARG A 100 -16.59 4.28 -2.89
CA ARG A 100 -17.73 3.40 -3.23
C ARG A 100 -17.58 2.70 -4.58
N ASP A 101 -16.88 3.32 -5.53
CA ASP A 101 -16.77 2.80 -6.90
C ASP A 101 -15.46 2.06 -7.18
N ALA A 102 -14.50 2.05 -6.25
CA ALA A 102 -13.33 1.19 -6.33
C ALA A 102 -13.74 -0.26 -6.03
N ALA A 103 -14.35 -0.91 -7.03
CA ALA A 103 -14.71 -2.31 -6.93
C ALA A 103 -13.44 -3.13 -6.67
N LEU A 104 -13.31 -3.60 -5.43
CA LEU A 104 -12.26 -4.54 -5.08
C LEU A 104 -12.45 -5.80 -5.94
N PRO A 105 -11.39 -6.33 -6.57
CA PRO A 105 -11.49 -7.62 -7.24
C PRO A 105 -11.93 -8.68 -6.22
N HIS A 106 -12.87 -9.56 -6.61
CA HIS A 106 -13.46 -10.55 -5.72
C HIS A 106 -12.38 -11.41 -5.03
N ARG A 107 -12.47 -11.53 -3.70
CA ARG A 107 -11.57 -12.37 -2.88
C ARG A 107 -12.03 -13.82 -2.88
N SER A 108 -11.58 -14.60 -3.85
CA SER A 108 -11.87 -16.04 -3.86
C SER A 108 -10.90 -16.85 -2.97
N ALA A 109 -9.72 -16.32 -2.63
CA ALA A 109 -8.75 -16.95 -1.73
C ALA A 109 -7.74 -15.94 -1.14
N PRO A 110 -7.11 -16.24 0.02
CA PRO A 110 -5.92 -15.53 0.49
C PRO A 110 -4.82 -15.62 -0.58
N ARG A 111 -4.24 -14.47 -0.94
CA ARG A 111 -3.19 -14.41 -1.96
C ARG A 111 -1.84 -14.49 -1.27
N SER A 112 -1.16 -15.61 -1.44
CA SER A 112 0.23 -15.81 -1.02
C SER A 112 1.15 -15.83 -2.25
N GLY A 113 2.41 -15.42 -2.10
CA GLY A 113 3.41 -15.48 -3.17
C GLY A 113 3.42 -14.24 -4.06
N TYR A 114 3.53 -13.05 -3.45
CA TYR A 114 3.80 -11.82 -4.18
C TYR A 114 5.23 -11.86 -4.72
N SER A 115 5.44 -11.35 -5.95
CA SER A 115 6.77 -11.30 -6.56
C SER A 115 7.67 -10.21 -5.98
N VAL A 116 7.08 -9.25 -5.27
CA VAL A 116 7.77 -8.19 -4.53
C VAL A 116 7.04 -7.99 -3.22
N THR A 117 7.78 -7.95 -2.12
CA THR A 117 7.31 -7.77 -0.75
C THR A 117 8.03 -6.61 -0.07
N ILE A 118 7.68 -6.31 1.18
CA ILE A 118 8.39 -5.29 1.97
C ILE A 118 9.88 -5.61 2.16
N GLU A 119 10.28 -6.88 2.11
CA GLU A 119 11.69 -7.28 2.26
C GLU A 119 12.53 -6.79 1.07
N ASP A 120 12.02 -6.95 -0.15
CA ASP A 120 12.67 -6.45 -1.38
C ASP A 120 12.83 -4.93 -1.37
N VAL A 121 11.86 -4.20 -0.80
CA VAL A 121 11.91 -2.73 -0.67
C VAL A 121 12.90 -2.31 0.43
N ALA A 122 12.99 -3.09 1.50
CA ALA A 122 13.84 -2.80 2.64
C ALA A 122 15.33 -3.04 2.37
N VAL A 123 15.67 -3.93 1.43
CA VAL A 123 17.02 -4.40 1.06
C VAL A 123 17.73 -5.13 2.21
N ASP A 124 18.12 -4.40 3.25
CA ASP A 124 18.74 -4.90 4.48
C ASP A 124 18.03 -4.36 5.74
N GLY A 125 16.83 -3.81 5.55
CA GLY A 125 16.07 -3.16 6.61
C GLY A 125 16.32 -1.66 6.73
N THR A 126 17.07 -1.04 5.81
CA THR A 126 17.38 0.39 5.84
C THR A 126 16.48 1.24 4.95
N PHE A 127 15.79 0.64 3.97
CA PHE A 127 14.98 1.36 2.98
C PHE A 127 15.79 2.47 2.30
N PRO A 128 16.88 2.13 1.59
CA PRO A 128 17.82 3.11 1.06
C PRO A 128 17.09 4.10 0.15
N ALA A 129 17.36 5.40 0.33
CA ALA A 129 16.72 6.46 -0.44
C ALA A 129 16.97 6.31 -1.95
N ALA A 130 18.16 5.84 -2.32
CA ALA A 130 18.48 5.50 -3.70
C ALA A 130 17.57 4.36 -4.16
N GLU A 131 16.86 4.56 -5.26
CA GLU A 131 15.94 3.60 -5.88
C GLU A 131 14.71 3.24 -5.02
N PHE A 132 14.44 3.98 -3.92
CA PHE A 132 13.29 3.69 -3.06
C PHE A 132 11.97 3.80 -3.83
N THR A 133 11.84 4.84 -4.67
CA THR A 133 10.65 5.07 -5.49
C THR A 133 10.40 3.91 -6.44
N GLU A 134 11.44 3.45 -7.13
CA GLU A 134 11.41 2.34 -8.09
C GLU A 134 11.04 1.03 -7.39
N ARG A 135 11.56 0.79 -6.18
CA ARG A 135 11.18 -0.38 -5.37
C ARG A 135 9.72 -0.31 -4.91
N VAL A 136 9.23 0.86 -4.51
CA VAL A 136 7.80 1.05 -4.15
C VAL A 136 6.89 0.86 -5.37
N GLU A 137 7.30 1.32 -6.55
CA GLU A 137 6.58 1.07 -7.81
C GLU A 137 6.52 -0.42 -8.16
N ALA A 138 7.63 -1.14 -8.03
CA ALA A 138 7.66 -2.59 -8.19
C ALA A 138 6.76 -3.31 -7.17
N TRP A 139 6.76 -2.84 -5.93
CA TRP A 139 5.91 -3.37 -4.86
C TRP A 139 4.41 -3.13 -5.12
N ALA A 140 4.05 -1.92 -5.55
CA ALA A 140 2.69 -1.57 -5.94
C ALA A 140 2.22 -2.42 -7.12
N THR A 141 3.06 -2.55 -8.15
CA THR A 141 2.79 -3.38 -9.33
C THR A 141 2.56 -4.84 -8.94
N ALA A 142 3.47 -5.45 -8.18
CA ALA A 142 3.33 -6.84 -7.74
C ALA A 142 2.07 -7.07 -6.91
N THR A 143 1.70 -6.09 -6.07
CA THR A 143 0.47 -6.14 -5.28
C THR A 143 -0.77 -6.07 -6.16
N VAL A 144 -0.85 -5.10 -7.07
CA VAL A 144 -1.98 -4.94 -8.00
C VAL A 144 -2.14 -6.14 -8.92
N ASP A 145 -1.03 -6.65 -9.46
CA ASP A 145 -0.97 -7.86 -10.27
C ASP A 145 -1.53 -9.07 -9.53
N ALA A 146 -1.02 -9.31 -8.32
CA ALA A 146 -1.48 -10.40 -7.49
C ALA A 146 -2.98 -10.27 -7.22
N TRP A 147 -3.49 -9.06 -6.99
CA TRP A 147 -4.90 -8.74 -6.74
C TRP A 147 -5.80 -8.74 -7.99
N SER A 148 -5.23 -8.60 -9.18
CA SER A 148 -5.97 -8.66 -10.44
C SER A 148 -6.14 -10.09 -10.95
N ARG A 149 -5.19 -11.01 -10.66
CA ARG A 149 -5.24 -12.43 -11.09
C ARG A 149 -6.37 -13.29 -10.49
N GLY A 150 -7.31 -12.70 -9.76
CA GLY A 150 -8.41 -13.39 -9.06
C GLY A 150 -9.80 -13.09 -9.63
N THR A 151 -9.87 -12.32 -10.72
CA THR A 151 -11.06 -12.15 -11.57
C THR A 151 -11.14 -13.26 -12.60
#